data_AF-A0A0R2FWF0-F1
#
_entry.id   AF-A0A0R2FWF0-F1
#
_cell.length_a   1.000
_cell.length_b   1.000
_cell.length_c   1.000
_cell.angle_alpha   90.00
_cell.angle_beta   90.00
_cell.angle_gamma   90.00
#
_symmetry.space_group_name_H-M   'P 1'
#
loop_
_entity.id
_entity.type
_entity.pdbx_description
1 polymer ?
#
loop_
_entity_poly.entity_id
_entity_poly.type
_entity_poly.pdbx_seq_one_letter_code
_entity_poly.pdbx_strand_id
1 'polypeptide(L)' 'MTPQTWLMGFEIFAFIMIVPTLVYFTGHRLLRPFPRLFNALHLIFGGYMMSVLVAGISVLVLS' A
#
# COMPACT_ATOMS: atom_id res chain seq x y z
N MET A 1 26.88 0.14 6.95
CA MET A 1 25.48 0.61 6.97
C MET A 1 25.09 0.82 8.42
N THR A 2 24.67 2.02 8.81
CA THR A 2 24.35 2.31 10.21
C THR A 2 23.02 1.63 10.58
N PRO A 3 22.81 1.17 11.84
CA PRO A 3 21.56 0.53 12.26
C PRO A 3 20.29 1.36 11.96
N GLN A 4 20.45 2.69 11.91
CA GLN A 4 19.39 3.65 11.64
C GLN A 4 18.83 3.57 10.21
N THR A 5 19.63 3.16 9.22
CA THR A 5 19.18 3.06 7.82
C THR A 5 18.20 1.90 7.62
N TRP A 6 18.44 0.77 8.32
CA TRP A 6 17.54 -0.39 8.30
C TRP A 6 16.21 -0.10 8.97
N LEU A 7 16.24 0.64 10.09
CA LEU A 7 15.02 1.07 10.78
C LEU A 7 14.16 1.98 9.90
N MET A 8 14.78 2.99 9.25
CA MET A 8 14.08 3.85 8.29
C MET A 8 13.48 3.05 7.12
N GLY A 9 14.22 2.09 6.56
CA GLY A 9 13.71 1.23 5.49
C GLY A 9 12.48 0.43 5.92
N PHE A 10 12.50 -0.10 7.14
CA PHE A 10 11.37 -0.82 7.72
C PHE A 10 10.15 0.08 7.98
N GLU A 11 10.36 1.28 8.52
CA GLU A 11 9.30 2.26 8.74
C GLU A 11 8.63 2.67 7.42
N ILE A 12 9.43 2.96 6.38
CA ILE A 12 8.93 3.29 5.04
C ILE A 12 8.14 2.12 4.47
N PHE A 13 8.66 0.90 4.58
CA PHE A 13 7.94 -0.31 4.14
C PHE A 13 6.61 -0.47 4.87
N ALA A 14 6.59 -0.30 6.20
CA ALA A 14 5.37 -0.38 7.00
C ALA A 14 4.35 0.69 6.56
N PHE A 15 4.80 1.91 6.29
CA PHE A 15 3.94 3.00 5.85
C PHE A 15 3.36 2.77 4.44
N ILE A 16 4.16 2.16 3.54
CA ILE A 16 3.74 1.89 2.16
C ILE A 16 2.86 0.64 2.07
N MET A 17 3.13 -0.39 2.86
CA MET A 17 2.45 -1.70 2.71
C MET A 17 1.42 -1.95 3.81
N ILE A 18 1.75 -1.72 5.07
CA ILE A 18 0.91 -2.13 6.20
C ILE A 18 -0.25 -1.14 6.40
N VAL A 19 0.04 0.16 6.43
CA VAL A 19 -0.99 1.19 6.66
C VAL A 19 -2.11 1.13 5.61
N PRO A 20 -1.82 1.11 4.30
CA PRO A 20 -2.87 1.07 3.28
C PRO A 20 -3.66 -0.23 3.32
N THR A 21 -3.01 -1.33 3.66
CA THR A 21 -3.66 -2.63 3.83
C THR A 21 -4.66 -2.59 5.00
N LEU A 22 -4.28 -2.04 6.15
CA LEU A 22 -5.18 -1.89 7.30
C LEU A 22 -6.37 -1.00 6.99
N VAL A 23 -6.13 0.13 6.31
CA VAL A 23 -7.19 1.04 5.83
C VAL A 23 -8.13 0.31 4.89
N TYR A 24 -7.60 -0.44 3.93
CA TYR A 24 -8.39 -1.22 2.99
C TYR A 24 -9.23 -2.30 3.69
N PHE A 25 -8.66 -3.09 4.60
CA PHE A 25 -9.42 -4.13 5.32
C PHE A 25 -10.52 -3.54 6.18
N THR A 26 -10.23 -2.44 6.87
CA THR A 26 -11.21 -1.71 7.67
C THR A 26 -12.34 -1.20 6.79
N GLY A 27 -12.00 -0.51 5.70
CA GLY A 27 -12.96 -0.03 4.71
C GLY A 27 -13.76 -1.17 4.07
N HIS A 28 -13.12 -2.29 3.75
CA HIS A 28 -13.76 -3.46 3.15
C HIS A 28 -14.83 -4.04 4.07
N ARG A 29 -14.59 -4.07 5.39
CA ARG A 29 -15.60 -4.53 6.35
C ARG A 29 -16.75 -3.54 6.49
N LEU A 30 -16.45 -2.24 6.59
CA LEU A 30 -17.44 -1.19 6.87
C LEU A 30 -18.28 -0.80 5.65
N LEU A 31 -17.69 -0.82 4.46
CA LEU A 31 -18.31 -0.32 3.23
C LEU A 31 -19.08 -1.39 2.45
N ARG A 32 -19.06 -2.67 2.87
CA ARG A 32 -19.85 -3.76 2.26
C ARG A 32 -21.32 -3.39 1.96
N PRO A 33 -22.05 -2.67 2.83
CA PRO A 33 -23.43 -2.27 2.55
C PRO A 33 -23.56 -1.19 1.46
N PHE A 34 -22.47 -0.49 1.13
CA PHE A 34 -22.44 0.64 0.19
C PHE A 34 -21.67 0.25 -1.08
N PRO A 35 -22.30 -0.41 -2.06
CA PRO A 35 -21.61 -1.07 -3.18
C PRO A 35 -20.75 -0.12 -4.03
N ARG A 36 -21.18 1.14 -4.22
CA ARG A 36 -20.40 2.15 -4.95
C ARG A 36 -19.11 2.53 -4.21
N LEU A 37 -19.20 2.76 -2.89
CA LEU A 37 -18.04 3.11 -2.06
C LEU A 37 -17.10 1.90 -1.89
N PHE A 38 -17.66 0.70 -1.75
CA PHE A 38 -16.91 -0.54 -1.69
C PHE A 38 -16.09 -0.77 -2.97
N ASN A 39 -16.70 -0.55 -4.14
CA ASN A 39 -16.00 -0.67 -5.42
C ASN A 39 -14.93 0.41 -5.58
N ALA A 40 -15.23 1.66 -5.20
CA ALA A 40 -14.25 2.74 -5.22
C ALA A 40 -13.03 2.41 -4.34
N LEU A 41 -13.26 1.87 -3.14
CA LEU A 41 -12.18 1.42 -2.24
C LEU A 41 -11.30 0.35 -2.91
N HIS A 42 -11.88 -0.65 -3.58
CA HIS A 42 -11.12 -1.68 -4.29
C HIS A 42 -10.30 -1.09 -5.42
N LEU A 43 -10.89 -0.17 -6.19
CA LEU A 43 -10.22 0.44 -7.32
C LEU A 43 -9.05 1.31 -6.87
N ILE A 44 -9.23 2.12 -5.82
CA ILE A 44 -8.18 2.95 -5.23
C ILE A 44 -7.06 2.07 -4.65
N PHE A 45 -7.41 1.05 -3.87
CA PHE A 45 -6.40 0.17 -3.27
C PHE A 45 -5.66 -0.66 -4.31
N GLY A 46 -6.35 -1.22 -5.30
CA GLY A 46 -5.74 -1.94 -6.41
C GLY A 46 -4.81 -1.06 -7.23
N GLY A 47 -5.23 0.18 -7.55
CA GLY A 47 -4.41 1.16 -8.25
C GLY A 47 -3.17 1.56 -7.46
N TYR A 48 -3.31 1.76 -6.15
CA TYR A 48 -2.19 2.00 -5.25
C TYR A 48 -1.18 0.85 -5.27
N MET A 49 -1.63 -0.40 -5.11
CA MET A 49 -0.74 -1.58 -5.14
C MET A 49 -0.01 -1.72 -6.49
N MET A 50 -0.69 -1.45 -7.60
CA MET A 50 -0.04 -1.43 -8.91
C MET A 50 1.04 -0.34 -9.01
N SER A 51 0.77 0.85 -8.48
CA SER A 51 1.78 1.93 -8.49
C SER A 51 3.02 1.58 -7.66
N VAL A 52 2.84 0.96 -6.50
CA VAL A 52 3.94 0.50 -5.63
C VAL A 52 4.75 -0.60 -6.31
N LEU A 53 4.07 -1.56 -6.96
CA LEU A 53 4.72 -2.62 -7.73
C LEU A 53 5.57 -2.04 -8.87
N VAL A 54 5.00 -1.13 -9.66
CA VAL A 54 5.72 -0.47 -10.76
C VAL A 54 6.93 0.28 -10.22
N ALA A 55 6.78 1.06 -9.15
CA ALA A 55 7.89 1.77 -8.53
C ALA A 55 8.99 0.82 -8.05
N GLY A 56 8.62 -0.29 -7.41
CA GLY A 56 9.58 -1.31 -6.96
C GLY A 56 10.35 -1.96 -8.11
N ILE A 57 9.65 -2.32 -9.21
CA ILE A 57 10.29 -2.85 -10.42
C ILE A 57 11.19 -1.80 -11.06
N SER A 58 10.74 -0.55 -11.19
CA SER A 58 11.54 0.53 -11.75
C SER A 58 12.83 0.75 -10.98
N VAL A 59 12.80 0.71 -9.65
CA VAL A 59 14.02 0.76 -8.84
C VAL A 59 14.90 -0.45 -9.19
N LEU A 60 14.39 -1.68 -9.10
CA LEU A 60 15.18 -2.89 -9.34
C LEU A 60 15.83 -2.95 -10.74
N VAL A 61 15.17 -2.40 -11.76
CA VAL A 61 15.66 -2.42 -13.15
C VAL A 61 16.61 -1.26 -13.46
N LEU A 62 16.42 -0.10 -12.82
CA LEU A 62 17.16 1.12 -13.13
C LEU A 62 18.31 1.43 -12.15
N SER A 63 18.35 0.78 -10.98
CA SER A 63 19.42 0.88 -9.98
C SER A 63 20.42 -0.26 -10.10
#